data_AF-A0A2U2P8X6-F1
#
_entry.id   AF-A0A2U2P8X6-F1
#
_cell.length_a   1.000
_cell.length_b   1.000
_cell.length_c   1.000
_cell.angle_alpha   90.00
_cell.angle_beta   90.00
_cell.angle_gamma   90.00
#
_symmetry.space_group_name_H-M   'P 1'
#
loop_
_entity.id
_entity.type
_entity.pdbx_description
1 polymer ?
#
loop_
_entity_poly.entity_id
_entity_poly.type
_entity_poly.pdbx_seq_one_letter_code
_entity_poly.pdbx_strand_id
1 'polypeptide(L)'
;YEYNELGQVVDKKLHSTNSGSSYLQSVDYRYNIRGQLTSINNSSLTADDRNEESNDVFGMEVLYDQQEAAIGNSPYYNGMISAVKWKAKDPQGGSPKERSYRFEYDNLQRLKNAL
;
A
#
# COMPACT_ATOMS: atom_id res chain seq x y z
N TYR A 1 11.28 9.09 -11.18
CA TYR A 1 10.32 8.03 -11.49
C TYR A 1 11.09 6.88 -12.07
N GLU A 2 10.82 5.70 -11.55
CA GLU A 2 11.35 4.43 -12.05
C GLU A 2 10.16 3.57 -12.43
N TYR A 3 10.32 2.74 -13.47
CA TYR A 3 9.26 1.93 -14.03
C TYR A 3 9.73 0.49 -14.20
N ASN A 4 8.83 -0.48 -14.04
CA ASN A 4 9.10 -1.86 -14.42
C ASN A 4 9.01 -2.05 -15.95
N GLU A 5 9.32 -3.26 -16.43
CA GLU A 5 9.32 -3.61 -17.86
C GLU A 5 7.93 -3.50 -18.52
N LEU A 6 6.85 -3.45 -17.73
CA LEU A 6 5.47 -3.25 -18.19
C LEU A 6 5.07 -1.76 -18.22
N GLY A 7 5.97 -0.84 -17.88
CA GLY A 7 5.70 0.59 -17.83
C GLY A 7 4.89 1.03 -16.60
N GLN A 8 4.81 0.21 -15.55
CA GLN A 8 4.19 0.59 -14.29
C GLN A 8 5.20 1.30 -13.41
N VAL A 9 4.81 2.39 -12.74
CA VAL A 9 5.68 3.13 -11.81
C VAL A 9 6.04 2.20 -10.66
N VAL A 10 7.33 2.02 -10.36
CA VAL A 10 7.78 1.25 -9.18
C VAL A 10 8.34 2.14 -8.08
N ASP A 11 8.87 3.31 -8.43
CA ASP A 11 9.32 4.31 -7.47
C ASP A 11 9.06 5.73 -7.99
N LYS A 12 8.48 6.56 -7.13
CA LYS A 12 8.38 8.00 -7.29
C LYS A 12 9.11 8.75 -6.15
N LYS A 13 10.35 9.14 -6.45
CA LYS A 13 11.14 10.07 -5.62
C LYS A 13 10.57 11.50 -5.61
N LEU A 14 10.35 12.07 -4.42
CA LEU A 14 9.71 13.38 -4.20
C LEU A 14 10.65 14.38 -3.54
N HIS A 15 10.59 15.64 -4.01
CA HIS A 15 11.28 16.80 -3.45
C HIS A 15 12.79 16.62 -3.29
N SER A 16 13.53 16.98 -4.34
CA SER A 16 14.99 17.12 -4.29
C SER A 16 15.38 18.59 -4.35
N THR A 17 16.34 18.98 -3.51
CA THR A 17 16.95 20.32 -3.50
C THR A 17 18.41 20.30 -3.99
N ASN A 18 18.91 19.12 -4.40
CA ASN A 18 20.30 18.86 -4.75
C ASN A 18 20.42 18.07 -6.07
N SER A 19 19.62 18.46 -7.06
CA SER A 19 19.65 17.92 -8.42
C SER A 19 19.50 16.39 -8.49
N GLY A 20 18.66 15.83 -7.61
CA GLY A 20 18.34 14.40 -7.59
C GLY A 20 19.32 13.52 -6.83
N SER A 21 20.26 14.11 -6.08
CA SER A 21 21.21 13.34 -5.25
C SER A 21 20.54 12.76 -4.00
N SER A 22 19.54 13.45 -3.46
CA SER A 22 18.66 12.95 -2.41
C SER A 22 17.24 13.48 -2.58
N TYR A 23 16.31 12.82 -1.92
CA TYR A 23 14.89 13.11 -1.97
C TYR A 23 14.31 13.08 -0.56
N LEU A 24 13.29 13.88 -0.31
CA LEU A 24 12.65 13.91 1.00
C LEU A 24 11.81 12.66 1.25
N GLN A 25 11.19 12.11 0.21
CA GLN A 25 10.41 10.88 0.25
C GLN A 25 10.68 10.05 -1.00
N SER A 26 10.62 8.74 -0.85
CA SER A 26 10.41 7.78 -1.93
C SER A 26 8.95 7.33 -1.89
N VAL A 27 8.41 6.82 -2.99
CA VAL A 27 7.09 6.20 -2.96
C VAL A 27 7.17 4.94 -3.78
N ASP A 28 7.32 3.82 -3.08
CA ASP A 28 7.48 2.49 -3.63
C ASP A 28 6.13 1.89 -3.99
N TYR A 29 5.98 1.45 -5.22
CA TYR A 29 4.78 0.76 -5.69
C TYR A 29 5.10 -0.70 -5.95
N ARG A 30 4.19 -1.59 -5.55
CA ARG A 30 4.25 -3.02 -5.85
C ARG A 30 2.94 -3.49 -6.45
N TYR A 31 3.06 -4.45 -7.36
CA TYR A 31 1.93 -5.00 -8.11
C TYR A 31 1.95 -6.52 -8.06
N ASN A 32 0.77 -7.13 -8.17
CA ASN A 32 0.67 -8.57 -8.42
C ASN A 32 0.83 -8.88 -9.92
N ILE A 33 0.87 -10.17 -10.27
CA ILE A 33 1.01 -10.64 -11.67
C ILE A 33 -0.15 -10.22 -12.60
N ARG A 34 -1.28 -9.76 -12.05
CA ARG A 34 -2.41 -9.21 -12.81
C ARG A 34 -2.31 -7.69 -13.01
N GLY A 35 -1.20 -7.09 -12.58
CA GLY A 35 -0.95 -5.64 -12.65
C GLY A 35 -1.74 -4.82 -11.62
N GLN A 36 -2.38 -5.47 -10.64
CA GLN A 36 -3.13 -4.77 -9.58
C GLN A 36 -2.15 -4.29 -8.51
N LEU A 37 -2.36 -3.06 -8.01
CA LEU A 37 -1.57 -2.49 -6.93
C LEU A 37 -1.75 -3.31 -5.65
N THR A 38 -0.66 -3.72 -5.03
CA THR A 38 -0.63 -4.45 -3.75
C THR A 38 -0.02 -3.64 -2.62
N SER A 39 0.87 -2.69 -2.93
CA SER A 39 1.58 -1.90 -1.93
C SER A 39 1.89 -0.49 -2.44
N ILE A 40 1.74 0.49 -1.55
CA ILE A 40 2.38 1.80 -1.61
C ILE A 40 3.25 1.87 -0.36
N ASN A 41 4.58 1.88 -0.49
CA ASN A 41 5.49 1.59 0.61
C ASN A 41 5.02 0.28 1.29
N ASN A 42 4.92 0.23 2.63
CA ASN A 42 4.14 -0.79 3.33
C ASN A 42 3.39 -0.16 4.52
N SER A 43 2.33 -0.81 5.02
CA SER A 43 1.54 -0.22 6.10
C SER A 43 2.28 -0.23 7.45
N SER A 44 3.33 -1.06 7.59
CA SER A 44 4.18 -1.03 8.78
C SER A 44 5.06 0.22 8.86
N LEU A 45 5.33 0.91 7.74
CA LEU A 45 6.31 2.00 7.60
C LEU A 45 7.73 1.58 8.04
N THR A 46 8.10 0.35 7.72
CA THR A 46 9.41 -0.23 8.03
C THR A 46 10.13 -0.56 6.73
N ALA A 47 11.46 -0.49 6.69
CA ALA A 47 12.18 -0.90 5.50
C ALA A 47 12.06 -2.42 5.28
N ASP A 48 11.65 -2.83 4.08
CA ASP A 48 11.58 -4.21 3.60
C ASP A 48 11.73 -4.25 2.06
N ASP A 49 11.38 -5.37 1.41
CA ASP A 49 11.43 -5.52 -0.05
C ASP A 49 10.37 -4.68 -0.80
N ARG A 50 9.39 -4.13 -0.07
CA ARG A 50 8.26 -3.35 -0.59
C ARG A 50 8.34 -1.86 -0.20
N ASN A 51 9.29 -1.50 0.65
CA ASN A 51 9.52 -0.15 1.14
C ASN A 51 11.03 0.03 1.41
N GLU A 52 11.72 0.80 0.59
CA GLU A 52 13.19 0.86 0.62
C GLU A 52 13.71 1.73 1.79
N GLU A 53 12.86 2.61 2.33
CA GLU A 53 13.22 3.52 3.40
C GLU A 53 12.42 3.33 4.70
N SER A 54 12.84 4.02 5.76
CA SER A 54 12.16 4.04 7.07
C SER A 54 11.61 5.41 7.43
N ASN A 55 11.86 6.42 6.59
CA ASN A 55 11.42 7.79 6.82
C ASN A 55 10.11 8.14 6.12
N ASP A 56 9.44 7.20 5.46
CA ASP A 56 8.15 7.42 4.81
C ASP A 56 7.07 7.94 5.75
N VAL A 57 6.24 8.83 5.23
CA VAL A 57 5.13 9.45 5.97
C VAL A 57 3.79 8.76 5.73
N PHE A 58 3.71 7.86 4.74
CA PHE A 58 2.51 7.12 4.39
C PHE A 58 2.88 5.74 3.83
N GLY A 59 2.03 4.75 4.10
CA GLY A 59 2.13 3.44 3.50
C GLY A 59 0.80 2.69 3.56
N MET A 60 0.55 1.85 2.57
CA MET A 60 -0.71 1.13 2.37
C MET A 60 -0.47 -0.21 1.71
N GLU A 61 -1.21 -1.22 2.14
CA GLU A 61 -1.28 -2.53 1.51
C GLU A 61 -2.73 -2.82 1.09
N VAL A 62 -2.88 -3.38 -0.11
CA VAL A 62 -4.18 -3.76 -0.70
C VAL A 62 -4.19 -5.28 -0.87
N LEU A 63 -5.14 -5.92 -0.20
CA LEU A 63 -5.30 -7.37 -0.21
C LEU A 63 -6.41 -7.75 -1.18
N TYR A 64 -6.21 -8.86 -1.89
CA TYR A 64 -7.18 -9.45 -2.82
C TYR A 64 -7.45 -10.89 -2.37
N ASP A 65 -6.63 -11.82 -2.81
CA ASP A 65 -6.65 -13.25 -2.51
C ASP A 65 -5.85 -13.63 -1.24
N GLN A 66 -5.24 -12.64 -0.59
CA GLN A 66 -4.57 -12.80 0.70
C GLN A 66 -5.60 -12.77 1.85
N GLN A 67 -5.31 -13.53 2.90
CA GLN A 67 -6.04 -13.46 4.17
C GLN A 67 -5.12 -12.97 5.27
N GLU A 68 -5.57 -11.98 6.03
CA GLU A 68 -4.86 -11.44 7.18
C GLU A 68 -5.69 -11.62 8.45
N ALA A 69 -5.18 -12.44 9.37
CA ALA A 69 -5.91 -12.84 10.57
C ALA A 69 -6.32 -11.65 11.46
N ALA A 70 -5.46 -10.61 11.55
CA ALA A 70 -5.73 -9.42 12.35
C ALA A 70 -6.90 -8.58 11.82
N ILE A 71 -7.15 -8.62 10.50
CA ILE A 71 -8.24 -7.91 9.82
C ILE A 71 -9.48 -8.81 9.74
N GLY A 72 -9.29 -10.12 9.61
CA GLY A 72 -10.36 -11.10 9.44
C GLY A 72 -11.09 -10.94 8.11
N ASN A 73 -10.38 -10.57 7.05
CA ASN A 73 -10.94 -10.48 5.69
C ASN A 73 -11.12 -11.87 5.06
N SER A 74 -12.05 -11.98 4.10
CA SER A 74 -12.18 -13.17 3.25
C SER A 74 -11.46 -12.93 1.92
N PRO A 75 -10.64 -13.87 1.41
CA PRO A 75 -9.90 -13.68 0.17
C PRO A 75 -10.83 -13.69 -1.05
N TYR A 76 -10.54 -12.84 -2.04
CA TYR A 76 -11.26 -12.73 -3.30
C TYR A 76 -10.34 -13.01 -4.51
N TYR A 77 -10.46 -14.22 -5.07
CA TYR A 77 -9.65 -14.68 -6.21
C TYR A 77 -10.09 -14.09 -7.57
N ASN A 78 -11.25 -13.44 -7.62
CA ASN A 78 -11.79 -12.76 -8.79
C ASN A 78 -11.24 -11.33 -8.98
N GLY A 79 -10.30 -10.90 -8.14
CA GLY A 79 -9.64 -9.59 -8.24
C GLY A 79 -10.37 -8.45 -7.52
N MET A 80 -11.45 -8.73 -6.77
CA MET A 80 -12.01 -7.76 -5.83
C MET A 80 -11.07 -7.53 -4.65
N ILE A 81 -11.09 -6.33 -4.07
CA ILE A 81 -10.26 -5.99 -2.91
C ILE A 81 -10.92 -6.60 -1.67
N SER A 82 -10.21 -7.44 -0.94
CA SER A 82 -10.71 -8.02 0.31
C SER A 82 -10.46 -7.13 1.51
N ALA A 83 -9.33 -6.41 1.52
CA ALA A 83 -9.02 -5.44 2.56
C ALA A 83 -8.01 -4.39 2.08
N VAL A 84 -7.98 -3.28 2.81
CA VAL A 84 -6.86 -2.33 2.78
C VAL A 84 -6.38 -2.10 4.20
N LYS A 85 -5.08 -1.96 4.37
CA LYS A 85 -4.49 -1.46 5.62
C LYS A 85 -3.49 -0.36 5.32
N TRP A 86 -3.41 0.63 6.18
CA TRP A 86 -2.56 1.80 5.96
C TRP A 86 -2.13 2.44 7.26
N LYS A 87 -1.03 3.19 7.18
CA LYS A 87 -0.49 4.00 8.25
C LYS A 87 0.03 5.30 7.68
N ALA A 88 -0.20 6.39 8.40
CA ALA A 88 0.35 7.70 8.09
C ALA A 88 1.03 8.26 9.33
N LYS A 89 2.21 8.86 9.18
CA LYS A 89 2.89 9.56 10.27
C LYS A 89 2.02 10.71 10.77
N ASP A 90 2.02 10.90 12.08
CA ASP A 90 1.34 12.03 12.71
C ASP A 90 2.20 13.29 12.51
N PRO A 91 1.70 14.34 11.82
CA PRO A 91 2.45 15.59 11.63
C PRO A 91 2.83 16.28 12.95
N GLN A 92 2.09 16.01 14.04
CA GLN A 92 2.32 16.61 15.36
C GLN A 92 3.27 15.79 16.25
N GLY A 93 3.80 14.67 15.72
CA GLY A 93 4.59 13.71 16.50
C GLY A 93 3.72 12.77 17.33
N GLY A 94 4.03 11.48 17.28
CA GLY A 94 3.27 10.44 17.96
C GLY A 94 3.55 9.06 17.38
N SER A 95 2.91 8.04 17.95
CA SER A 95 2.96 6.66 17.45
C SER A 95 1.68 6.35 16.67
N PRO A 96 1.65 6.62 15.35
CA PRO A 96 0.46 6.37 14.54
C PRO A 96 0.10 4.89 14.57
N LYS A 97 -1.18 4.61 14.76
CA LYS A 97 -1.72 3.25 14.65
C LYS A 97 -1.99 2.93 13.19
N GLU A 98 -1.69 1.69 12.81
CA GLU A 98 -2.19 1.14 11.57
C GLU A 98 -3.72 1.07 11.62
N ARG A 99 -4.34 1.37 10.48
CA ARG A 99 -5.78 1.33 10.27
C ARG A 99 -6.06 0.34 9.15
N SER A 100 -7.25 -0.25 9.15
CA SER A 100 -7.66 -1.17 8.11
C SER A 100 -9.15 -1.07 7.85
N TYR A 101 -9.55 -1.42 6.64
CA TYR A 101 -10.91 -1.80 6.30
C TYR A 101 -10.88 -3.17 5.65
N ARG A 102 -11.86 -4.01 5.98
CA ARG A 102 -12.21 -5.17 5.14
C ARG A 102 -13.48 -4.90 4.37
N PHE A 103 -13.56 -5.45 3.18
CA PHE A 103 -14.70 -5.27 2.29
C PHE A 103 -15.45 -6.58 2.13
N GLU A 104 -16.78 -6.46 2.11
CA GLU A 104 -17.67 -7.57 1.79
C GLU A 104 -18.54 -7.18 0.62
N TYR A 105 -18.81 -8.14 -0.25
CA TYR A 105 -19.61 -7.94 -1.45
C TYR A 105 -20.85 -8.83 -1.44
N ASP A 106 -21.91 -8.38 -2.10
CA ASP A 106 -23.07 -9.22 -2.36
C ASP A 106 -22.82 -10.20 -3.54
N ASN A 107 -23.79 -11.07 -3.81
CA ASN A 107 -23.68 -12.08 -4.88
C ASN A 107 -23.58 -11.46 -6.29
N LEU A 108 -23.84 -10.16 -6.44
CA LEU A 108 -23.69 -9.40 -7.69
C LEU A 108 -22.39 -8.59 -7.72
N GLN A 109 -21.43 -8.88 -6.81
CA GLN A 109 -20.12 -8.22 -6.73
C GLN A 109 -20.20 -6.73 -6.39
N ARG A 110 -21.29 -6.28 -5.76
CA ARG A 110 -21.42 -4.89 -5.30
C ARG A 110 -20.97 -4.79 -3.86
N LEU A 111 -20.31 -3.67 -3.52
CA LEU A 111 -19.88 -3.40 -2.16
C LEU A 111 -21.10 -3.42 -1.22
N LYS A 112 -21.06 -4.31 -0.23
CA LYS A 112 -22.10 -4.51 0.77
C LYS A 112 -21.71 -3.89 2.11
N ASN A 113 -20.47 -4.15 2.57
CA ASN A 113 -19.94 -3.61 3.80
C ASN A 113 -18.49 -3.15 3.64
N ALA A 114 -18.12 -2.13 4.41
CA ALA A 114 -16.74 -1.79 4.75
C ALA A 114 -16.67 -1.70 6.28
N LEU A 115 -15.79 -2.51 6.89
CA LEU A 115 -15.69 -2.71 8.34
C LEU A 115 -14.28 -2.40 8.82
#